data_AF-A0A662SJK7-F1
#
_entry.id   AF-A0A662SJK7-F1
#
_cell.length_a   1.000
_cell.length_b   1.000
_cell.length_c   1.000
_cell.angle_alpha   90.00
_cell.angle_beta   90.00
_cell.angle_gamma   90.00
#
_symmetry.space_group_name_H-M   'P 1'
#
loop_
_entity.id
_entity.type
_entity.pdbx_description
1 polymer ?
#
loop_
_entity_poly.entity_id
_entity_poly.type
_entity_poly.pdbx_seq_one_letter_code
_entity_poly.pdbx_strand_id
1 'polypeptide(L)'
;MRGKLEDLLSRARREGVSPKLCADFWIAMRMADRGERERIYAEAGNDLKKLIGEGLSYADEDLVALIDSDLTLREIVRSVVDFMEAGELEALLDRLIEAGMERSSLAGMVISRLRRSGGARAGI
;
A
#
# COMPACT_ATOMS: atom_id res chain seq x y z
N MET A 1 20.88 -7.82 -15.90
CA MET A 1 21.08 -7.01 -14.68
C MET A 1 19.78 -7.03 -13.92
N ARG A 2 19.81 -7.39 -12.63
CA ARG A 2 18.62 -7.36 -11.77
C ARG A 2 18.32 -5.90 -11.43
N GLY A 3 17.08 -5.46 -11.59
CA GLY A 3 16.68 -4.08 -11.29
C GLY A 3 16.65 -3.82 -9.78
N LYS A 4 16.75 -2.56 -9.34
CA LYS A 4 16.72 -2.17 -7.92
C LYS A 4 15.47 -2.72 -7.21
N LEU A 5 14.32 -2.72 -7.88
CA LEU A 5 13.07 -3.26 -7.34
C LEU A 5 13.10 -4.77 -7.14
N GLU A 6 13.68 -5.51 -8.09
CA GLU A 6 13.85 -6.96 -7.98
C GLU A 6 14.80 -7.34 -6.84
N ASP A 7 15.83 -6.53 -6.60
CA ASP A 7 16.74 -6.71 -5.45
C ASP A 7 16.02 -6.45 -4.12
N LEU A 8 15.22 -5.40 -4.02
CA LEU A 8 14.42 -5.10 -2.82
C LEU A 8 13.39 -6.20 -2.54
N LEU A 9 12.70 -6.70 -3.56
CA LEU A 9 11.80 -7.85 -3.44
C LEU A 9 12.55 -9.11 -3.01
N SER A 10 13.71 -9.38 -3.59
CA SER A 10 14.53 -10.52 -3.20
C SER A 10 14.99 -10.42 -1.75
N ARG A 11 15.27 -9.21 -1.25
CA ARG A 11 15.58 -8.97 0.16
C ARG A 11 14.36 -9.19 1.04
N ALA A 12 13.20 -8.64 0.69
CA ALA A 12 11.94 -8.83 1.41
C ALA A 12 11.60 -10.33 1.60
N ARG A 13 11.84 -11.14 0.55
CA ARG A 13 11.63 -12.60 0.60
C ARG A 13 12.55 -13.33 1.57
N ARG A 14 13.83 -12.91 1.66
CA ARG A 14 14.84 -13.59 2.48
C ARG A 14 14.84 -13.13 3.93
N GLU A 15 14.66 -11.83 4.13
CA GLU A 15 14.85 -11.15 5.42
C GLU A 15 13.51 -10.84 6.10
N GLY A 16 12.39 -10.93 5.38
CA GLY A 16 11.09 -10.41 5.80
C GLY A 16 10.90 -8.95 5.40
N VAL A 17 9.67 -8.46 5.57
CA VAL A 17 9.37 -7.03 5.37
C VAL A 17 9.70 -6.28 6.65
N SER A 18 10.37 -5.14 6.52
CA SER A 18 10.63 -4.21 7.61
C SER A 18 10.22 -2.80 7.15
N PRO A 19 9.95 -1.86 8.08
CA PRO A 19 9.52 -0.50 7.72
C PRO A 19 10.50 0.20 6.78
N LYS A 20 11.81 0.06 7.04
CA LYS A 20 12.85 0.64 6.19
C LYS A 20 12.87 0.03 4.79
N LEU A 21 12.80 -1.29 4.68
CA LEU A 21 12.80 -1.97 3.38
C LEU A 21 11.55 -1.59 2.59
N CYS A 22 10.41 -1.49 3.26
CA CYS A 22 9.14 -1.09 2.67
C CYS A 22 9.21 0.32 2.08
N ALA A 23 9.69 1.30 2.87
CA ALA A 23 9.90 2.67 2.40
C ALA A 23 10.88 2.73 1.21
N ASP A 24 12.04 2.05 1.31
CA ASP A 24 13.02 1.96 0.21
C ASP A 24 12.38 1.40 -1.08
N PHE A 25 11.46 0.44 -0.95
CA PHE A 25 10.73 -0.16 -2.06
C PHE A 25 9.72 0.81 -2.69
N TRP A 26 8.93 1.53 -1.91
CA TRP A 26 7.94 2.47 -2.45
C TRP A 26 8.58 3.69 -3.11
N ILE A 27 9.68 4.20 -2.54
CA ILE A 27 10.52 5.21 -3.20
C ILE A 27 11.01 4.69 -4.56
N ALA A 28 11.54 3.47 -4.61
CA ALA A 28 12.01 2.88 -5.86
C ALA A 28 10.86 2.68 -6.87
N MET A 29 9.67 2.29 -6.42
CA MET A 29 8.48 2.15 -7.28
C MET A 29 8.04 3.48 -7.90
N ARG A 30 8.13 4.58 -7.15
CA ARG A 30 7.85 5.94 -7.67
C ARG A 30 8.84 6.36 -8.75
N MET A 31 10.10 5.99 -8.59
CA MET A 31 11.15 6.33 -9.54
C MET A 31 11.18 5.43 -10.78
N ALA A 32 10.60 4.23 -10.67
CA ALA A 32 10.53 3.28 -11.77
C ALA A 32 9.64 3.78 -12.89
N ASP A 33 9.96 3.38 -14.12
CA ASP A 33 9.08 3.62 -15.25
C ASP A 33 7.85 2.70 -15.19
N ARG A 34 6.88 2.99 -16.07
CA ARG A 34 5.62 2.25 -16.14
C ARG A 34 5.85 0.75 -16.44
N GLY A 35 6.76 0.42 -17.34
CA GLY A 35 7.01 -0.96 -17.75
C GLY A 35 7.66 -1.79 -16.65
N GLU A 36 8.54 -1.18 -15.84
CA GLU A 36 9.11 -1.81 -14.66
C GLU A 36 8.05 -2.03 -13.57
N ARG A 37 7.20 -1.03 -13.29
CA ARG A 37 6.09 -1.19 -12.34
C ARG A 37 5.12 -2.31 -12.75
N GLU A 38 4.69 -2.32 -14.01
CA GLU A 38 3.77 -3.34 -14.52
C GLU A 38 4.36 -4.76 -14.41
N ARG A 39 5.67 -4.92 -14.67
CA ARG A 39 6.37 -6.19 -14.47
C ARG A 39 6.34 -6.62 -13.01
N ILE A 40 6.64 -5.71 -12.08
CA ILE A 40 6.56 -5.99 -10.64
C ILE A 40 5.15 -6.41 -10.24
N TYR A 41 4.11 -5.74 -10.72
CA TYR A 41 2.72 -6.11 -10.42
C TYR A 41 2.37 -7.52 -10.90
N ALA A 42 2.86 -7.93 -12.07
CA ALA A 42 2.63 -9.25 -12.63
C ALA A 42 3.40 -10.37 -11.89
N GLU A 43 4.62 -10.10 -11.44
CA GLU A 43 5.55 -11.14 -10.99
C GLU A 43 5.69 -11.26 -9.46
N ALA A 44 5.48 -10.17 -8.72
CA ALA A 44 5.76 -10.14 -7.29
C ALA A 44 4.71 -10.87 -6.44
N GLY A 45 3.50 -11.06 -6.97
CA GLY A 45 2.45 -11.89 -6.37
C GLY A 45 2.19 -11.59 -4.89
N ASN A 46 2.36 -12.58 -4.02
CA ASN A 46 2.09 -12.45 -2.58
C ASN A 46 3.07 -11.51 -1.86
N ASP A 47 4.30 -11.34 -2.37
CA ASP A 47 5.28 -10.46 -1.74
C ASP A 47 4.89 -8.99 -1.88
N LEU A 48 4.29 -8.63 -3.02
CA LEU A 48 3.74 -7.29 -3.22
C LEU A 48 2.60 -7.02 -2.22
N LYS A 49 1.72 -7.99 -1.97
CA LYS A 49 0.65 -7.84 -0.98
C LYS A 49 1.19 -7.63 0.44
N LYS A 50 2.26 -8.33 0.81
CA LYS A 50 2.94 -8.12 2.10
C LYS A 50 3.54 -6.72 2.19
N LEU A 51 4.22 -6.27 1.14
CA LEU A 51 4.77 -4.91 1.08
C LEU A 51 3.67 -3.84 1.15
N ILE A 52 2.53 -4.08 0.49
CA ILE A 52 1.36 -3.19 0.57
C ILE A 52 0.84 -3.18 2.01
N GLY A 53 0.58 -4.33 2.61
CA GLY A 53 0.09 -4.42 3.99
C GLY A 53 0.99 -3.68 4.97
N GLU A 54 2.31 -3.87 4.85
CA GLU A 54 3.28 -3.13 5.65
C GLU A 54 3.21 -1.62 5.40
N GLY A 55 3.24 -1.18 4.13
CA GLY A 55 3.19 0.24 3.78
C GLY A 55 1.91 0.92 4.27
N LEU A 56 0.77 0.22 4.18
CA LEU A 56 -0.49 0.67 4.76
C LEU A 56 -0.40 0.78 6.29
N SER A 57 0.22 -0.19 6.96
CA SER A 57 0.35 -0.13 8.43
C SER A 57 1.10 1.12 8.93
N TYR A 58 1.93 1.75 8.10
CA TYR A 58 2.63 3.00 8.41
C TYR A 58 2.10 4.22 7.67
N ALA A 59 1.03 4.08 6.88
CA ALA A 59 0.56 5.14 5.97
C ALA A 59 1.73 5.73 5.13
N ASP A 60 2.50 4.86 4.49
CA ASP A 60 3.67 5.24 3.70
C ASP A 60 3.28 6.22 2.57
N GLU A 61 3.83 7.43 2.62
CA GLU A 61 3.47 8.53 1.72
C GLU A 61 3.75 8.22 0.25
N ASP A 62 4.82 7.48 -0.04
CA ASP A 62 5.19 7.12 -1.41
C ASP A 62 4.23 6.07 -1.99
N LEU A 63 3.79 5.11 -1.16
CA LEU A 63 2.71 4.20 -1.51
C LEU A 63 1.40 4.97 -1.77
N VAL A 64 1.02 5.91 -0.91
CA VAL A 64 -0.20 6.70 -1.06
C VAL A 64 -0.17 7.53 -2.35
N ALA A 65 0.93 8.22 -2.62
CA ALA A 65 1.11 9.00 -3.84
C ALA A 65 1.04 8.12 -5.11
N LEU A 66 1.58 6.90 -5.06
CA LEU A 66 1.44 5.93 -6.15
C LEU A 66 -0.01 5.47 -6.32
N ILE A 67 -0.76 5.20 -5.25
CA ILE A 67 -2.17 4.82 -5.33
C ILE A 67 -3.00 5.91 -6.03
N ASP A 68 -2.67 7.18 -5.82
CA ASP A 68 -3.37 8.30 -6.44
C ASP A 68 -3.06 8.45 -7.94
N SER A 69 -1.90 7.97 -8.41
CA SER A 69 -1.44 8.15 -9.80
C SER A 69 -1.40 6.87 -10.64
N ASP A 70 -1.46 5.69 -10.03
CA ASP A 70 -1.36 4.38 -10.67
C ASP A 70 -2.62 3.54 -10.41
N LEU A 71 -3.46 3.40 -11.44
CA LEU A 71 -4.74 2.69 -11.33
C LEU A 71 -4.55 1.19 -11.06
N THR A 72 -3.52 0.57 -11.63
CA THR A 72 -3.26 -0.86 -11.43
C THR A 72 -2.87 -1.13 -9.99
N LEU A 73 -1.97 -0.32 -9.42
CA LEU A 73 -1.65 -0.45 -8.01
C LEU A 73 -2.87 -0.18 -7.12
N ARG A 74 -3.69 0.82 -7.46
CA ARG A 74 -4.91 1.12 -6.71
C ARG A 74 -5.85 -0.08 -6.61
N GLU A 75 -6.02 -0.84 -7.69
CA GLU A 75 -6.85 -2.06 -7.68
C GLU A 75 -6.25 -3.16 -6.79
N ILE A 76 -4.92 -3.35 -6.85
CA ILE A 76 -4.23 -4.33 -5.99
C ILE A 76 -4.37 -3.92 -4.52
N VAL A 77 -4.17 -2.65 -4.20
CA VAL A 77 -4.33 -2.11 -2.84
C VAL A 77 -5.76 -2.25 -2.37
N ARG A 78 -6.76 -1.98 -3.22
CA ARG A 78 -8.17 -2.19 -2.89
C ARG A 78 -8.43 -3.63 -2.46
N SER A 79 -7.87 -4.61 -3.20
CA SER A 79 -7.96 -6.00 -2.81
C SER A 79 -7.38 -6.24 -1.42
N VAL A 80 -6.24 -5.64 -1.05
CA VAL A 80 -5.67 -5.80 0.30
C VAL A 80 -6.57 -5.18 1.35
N VAL A 81 -7.05 -3.94 1.13
CA VAL A 81 -7.96 -3.21 2.03
C VAL A 81 -9.26 -3.97 2.26
N ASP A 82 -9.80 -4.64 1.23
CA ASP A 82 -11.07 -5.38 1.37
C ASP A 82 -10.96 -6.56 2.35
N PHE A 83 -9.77 -7.15 2.51
CA PHE A 83 -9.49 -8.23 3.46
C PHE A 83 -9.03 -7.78 4.85
N MET A 84 -8.80 -6.48 5.06
CA MET A 84 -8.43 -5.97 6.38
C MET A 84 -9.61 -6.00 7.35
N GLU A 85 -9.31 -6.27 8.61
CA GLU A 85 -10.26 -6.22 9.72
C GLU A 85 -10.66 -4.77 10.04
N ALA A 86 -11.83 -4.57 10.66
CA ALA A 86 -12.33 -3.22 10.96
C ALA A 86 -11.35 -2.40 11.82
N GLY A 87 -10.72 -3.02 12.82
CA GLY A 87 -9.73 -2.34 13.66
C GLY A 87 -8.46 -1.93 12.93
N GLU A 88 -8.02 -2.72 11.93
CA GLU A 88 -6.86 -2.37 11.09
C GLU A 88 -7.18 -1.19 10.18
N LEU A 89 -8.39 -1.17 9.63
CA LEU A 89 -8.89 -0.07 8.79
C LEU A 89 -9.05 1.22 9.60
N GLU A 90 -9.53 1.15 10.84
CA GLU A 90 -9.63 2.31 11.74
C GLU A 90 -8.23 2.86 12.08
N ALA A 91 -7.28 1.99 12.43
CA ALA A 91 -5.91 2.39 12.70
C ALA A 91 -5.21 3.01 11.47
N LEU A 92 -5.45 2.46 10.27
CA LEU A 92 -4.96 3.04 9.02
C LEU A 92 -5.58 4.42 8.77
N LEU A 93 -6.89 4.58 8.96
CA LEU A 93 -7.55 5.88 8.79
C LEU A 93 -7.00 6.94 9.74
N ASP A 94 -6.75 6.58 11.00
CA ASP A 94 -6.14 7.50 11.97
C ASP A 94 -4.76 7.96 11.52
N ARG A 95 -3.89 7.05 11.10
CA ARG A 95 -2.56 7.42 10.58
C ARG A 95 -2.63 8.30 9.35
N LEU A 96 -3.58 8.04 8.44
CA LEU A 96 -3.77 8.89 7.27
C LEU A 96 -4.21 10.31 7.66
N ILE A 97 -5.06 10.46 8.67
CA ILE A 97 -5.46 11.77 9.19
C ILE A 97 -4.28 12.48 9.86
N GLU A 98 -3.52 11.77 10.70
CA GLU A 98 -2.33 12.31 11.37
C GLU A 98 -1.26 12.78 10.38
N ALA A 99 -1.13 12.09 9.25
CA ALA A 99 -0.22 12.45 8.17
C ALA A 99 -0.79 13.50 7.17
N GLY A 100 -2.02 14.00 7.37
CA GLY A 100 -2.65 14.98 6.48
C GLY A 100 -3.04 14.43 5.10
N MET A 101 -3.28 13.11 5.01
CA MET A 101 -3.63 12.38 3.79
C MET A 101 -5.10 11.94 3.77
N GLU A 102 -5.96 12.57 4.55
CA GLU A 102 -7.38 12.23 4.69
C GLU A 102 -8.20 12.41 3.40
N ARG A 103 -7.65 13.14 2.42
CA ARG A 103 -8.25 13.35 1.09
C ARG A 103 -7.72 12.44 -0.01
N SER A 104 -6.81 11.52 0.32
CA SER A 104 -6.23 10.57 -0.64
C SER A 104 -7.26 9.54 -1.15
N SER A 105 -6.99 8.93 -2.31
CA SER A 105 -7.83 7.82 -2.79
C SER A 105 -7.84 6.65 -1.82
N LEU A 106 -6.72 6.43 -1.11
CA LEU A 106 -6.63 5.40 -0.07
C LEU A 106 -7.59 5.68 1.09
N ALA A 107 -7.60 6.90 1.63
CA ALA A 107 -8.53 7.29 2.69
C ALA A 107 -9.99 7.08 2.26
N GLY A 108 -10.34 7.47 1.03
CA GLY A 108 -11.66 7.21 0.47
C GLY A 108 -12.02 5.71 0.39
N MET A 109 -11.07 4.85 0.00
CA MET A 109 -11.27 3.40 -0.02
C MET A 109 -11.49 2.82 1.39
N VAL A 110 -10.68 3.26 2.36
CA VAL A 110 -10.76 2.80 3.76
C VAL A 110 -12.08 3.21 4.39
N ILE A 111 -12.50 4.47 4.25
CA ILE A 111 -13.79 4.97 4.75
C ILE A 111 -14.95 4.19 4.12
N SER A 112 -14.91 3.99 2.80
CA SER A 112 -15.93 3.23 2.08
C SER A 112 -16.01 1.79 2.60
N ARG A 113 -14.87 1.15 2.86
CA ARG A 113 -14.81 -0.21 3.41
C ARG A 113 -15.34 -0.29 4.83
N LEU A 114 -14.96 0.66 5.70
CA LEU A 114 -15.46 0.78 7.09
C LEU A 114 -16.98 0.95 7.14
N ARG A 115 -17.54 1.76 6.23
CA ARG A 115 -19.00 1.92 6.09
C ARG A 115 -19.70 0.60 5.76
N ARG A 116 -19.12 -0.24 4.91
CA ARG A 116 -19.69 -1.55 4.58
C ARG A 116 -19.59 -2.57 5.73
N SER A 117 -18.55 -2.50 6.55
CA SER A 117 -18.38 -3.39 7.72
C SER A 117 -19.15 -2.95 8.97
N GLY A 118 -19.78 -1.76 8.97
CA GLY A 118 -20.40 -1.20 10.17
C GLY A 118 -19.38 -0.75 11.23
N GLY A 119 -18.16 -0.36 10.81
CA GLY A 119 -17.12 0.15 11.70
C GLY A 119 -17.55 1.43 12.42
N ALA A 120 -16.98 1.70 13.61
CA ALA A 120 -17.45 2.78 14.48
C ALA A 120 -17.35 4.17 13.84
N ARG A 121 -16.40 4.34 12.90
CA ARG A 121 -16.17 5.58 12.15
C ARG A 121 -16.93 5.69 10.82
N ALA A 122 -17.83 4.76 10.50
CA ALA A 122 -18.63 4.79 9.28
C ALA A 122 -19.51 6.05 9.15
N GLY A 123 -19.90 6.67 10.27
CA GLY A 123 -20.86 7.78 10.33
C GLY A 123 -20.28 9.20 10.39
N ILE A 124 -18.95 9.36 10.28
CA ILE A 124 -18.30 10.67 10.20
C ILE A 124 -18.29 11.17 8.75
#